data_AF-A0A847MNI1-F1
#
_entry.id   AF-A0A847MNI1-F1
#
_cell.length_a   1.000
_cell.length_b   1.000
_cell.length_c   1.000
_cell.angle_alpha   90.00
_cell.angle_beta   90.00
_cell.angle_gamma   90.00
#
_symmetry.space_group_name_H-M   'P 1'
#
loop_
_entity.id
_entity.type
_entity.pdbx_description
1 polymer ?
#
loop_
_entity_poly.entity_id
_entity_poly.type
_entity_poly.pdbx_seq_one_letter_code
_entity_poly.pdbx_strand_id
1 'polypeptide(L)'
;MKKVLMTALLAGVMTTAYAADDIVVDMKFATEQGPGESAGTVTITQTEFGAKFSPDIKGLEEPGVRGFHVHAVGSCDATEADGKVTPAGAAAGHWDPEETGSHK
;
A
#
# COMPACT_ATOMS: atom_id res chain seq x y z
N MET A 1 -13.89 63.72 -11.40
CA MET A 1 -15.11 62.91 -11.15
C MET A 1 -15.59 62.29 -12.45
N LYS A 2 -15.37 60.99 -12.65
CA LYS A 2 -16.27 60.02 -13.30
C LYS A 2 -15.59 58.65 -13.24
N LYS A 3 -16.23 57.76 -12.48
CA LYS A 3 -15.91 56.35 -12.26
C LYS A 3 -16.24 55.54 -13.53
N VAL A 4 -16.00 54.22 -13.46
CA VAL A 4 -16.51 53.11 -14.31
C VAL A 4 -15.37 52.48 -15.13
N LEU A 5 -15.00 51.19 -14.99
CA LEU A 5 -15.42 50.09 -14.13
C LEU A 5 -14.28 49.05 -14.19
N MET A 6 -13.93 48.41 -13.07
CA MET A 6 -13.00 47.26 -13.03
C MET A 6 -13.63 46.07 -13.76
N THR A 7 -13.02 45.63 -14.86
CA THR A 7 -13.36 44.34 -15.49
C THR A 7 -12.65 43.24 -14.70
N ALA A 8 -13.39 42.58 -13.80
CA ALA A 8 -12.90 41.45 -13.03
C ALA A 8 -12.69 40.24 -13.96
N LEU A 9 -11.43 39.85 -14.15
CA LEU A 9 -11.05 38.62 -14.84
C LEU A 9 -11.21 37.43 -13.88
N LEU A 10 -12.40 36.83 -13.85
CA LEU A 10 -12.64 35.59 -13.11
C LEU A 10 -12.24 34.39 -13.98
N ALA A 11 -10.94 34.11 -14.06
CA ALA A 11 -10.44 32.85 -14.61
C ALA A 11 -10.65 31.76 -13.54
N GLY A 12 -11.80 31.08 -13.59
CA GLY A 12 -12.07 29.92 -12.76
C GLY A 12 -11.11 28.78 -13.12
N VAL A 13 -10.11 28.55 -12.28
CA VAL A 13 -9.28 27.35 -12.34
C VAL A 13 -10.16 26.17 -11.93
N MET A 14 -10.66 25.41 -12.90
CA MET A 14 -11.29 24.12 -12.61
C MET A 14 -10.18 23.15 -12.22
N THR A 15 -9.98 22.94 -10.92
CA THR A 15 -9.19 21.81 -10.43
C THR A 15 -10.03 20.55 -10.63
N THR A 16 -9.72 19.75 -11.65
CA THR A 16 -10.25 18.40 -11.77
C THR A 16 -9.68 17.58 -10.61
N ALA A 17 -10.53 17.20 -9.65
CA ALA A 17 -10.17 16.21 -8.66
C ALA A 17 -10.06 14.86 -9.37
N TYR A 18 -8.82 14.42 -9.64
CA TYR A 18 -8.58 13.04 -10.06
C TYR A 18 -8.75 12.15 -8.82
N ALA A 19 -9.82 11.36 -8.79
CA ALA A 19 -9.87 10.23 -7.88
C ALA A 19 -8.73 9.28 -8.28
N ALA A 20 -7.84 8.95 -7.35
CA ALA A 20 -6.86 7.90 -7.59
C ALA A 20 -7.62 6.59 -7.75
N ASP A 21 -7.27 5.81 -8.77
CA ASP A 21 -7.81 4.47 -8.94
C ASP A 21 -7.44 3.60 -7.73
N ASP A 22 -8.33 2.68 -7.36
CA ASP A 22 -8.06 1.70 -6.32
C ASP A 22 -6.87 0.82 -6.71
N ILE A 23 -5.96 0.60 -5.76
CA ILE A 23 -4.83 -0.33 -5.94
C ILE A 23 -5.29 -1.71 -5.46
N VAL A 24 -5.26 -2.71 -6.34
CA VAL A 24 -5.55 -4.09 -5.98
C VAL A 24 -4.24 -4.86 -5.87
N VAL A 25 -3.94 -5.38 -4.69
CA VAL A 25 -2.72 -6.14 -4.40
C VAL A 25 -3.08 -7.63 -4.33
N ASP A 26 -2.49 -8.42 -5.22
CA ASP A 26 -2.60 -9.88 -5.17
C ASP A 26 -1.77 -10.43 -4.01
N MET A 27 -2.43 -11.19 -3.13
CA MET A 27 -1.79 -11.82 -1.98
C MET A 27 -1.56 -13.30 -2.24
N LYS A 28 -0.39 -13.79 -1.82
CA LYS A 28 0.02 -15.19 -1.92
C LYS A 28 0.59 -15.69 -0.60
N PHE A 29 0.45 -16.98 -0.34
CA PHE A 29 1.14 -17.62 0.78
C PHE A 29 2.64 -17.64 0.52
N ALA A 30 3.44 -17.16 1.47
CA ALA A 30 4.89 -17.20 1.37
C ALA A 30 5.39 -18.61 1.70
N THR A 31 6.21 -19.19 0.82
CA THR A 31 6.84 -20.50 1.04
C THR A 31 8.36 -20.38 0.92
N GLU A 32 9.08 -21.46 1.26
CA GLU A 32 10.53 -21.53 1.06
C GLU A 32 10.92 -21.51 -0.43
N GLN A 33 9.98 -21.80 -1.34
CA GLN A 33 10.20 -21.76 -2.78
C GLN A 33 9.79 -20.41 -3.40
N GLY A 34 9.33 -19.45 -2.59
CA GLY A 34 8.84 -18.14 -3.03
C GLY A 34 7.31 -18.00 -2.88
N PRO A 35 6.67 -17.12 -3.67
CA PRO A 35 5.22 -16.92 -3.62
C PRO A 35 4.46 -18.17 -4.08
N GLY A 36 3.67 -18.75 -3.19
CA GLY A 36 2.88 -19.97 -3.42
C GLY A 36 1.47 -19.70 -3.94
N GLU A 37 0.50 -20.46 -3.41
CA GLU A 37 -0.91 -20.33 -3.77
C GLU A 37 -1.48 -18.94 -3.44
N SER A 38 -2.51 -18.54 -4.17
CA SER A 38 -3.20 -17.28 -3.90
C SER A 38 -3.91 -17.33 -2.56
N ALA A 39 -3.75 -16.27 -1.77
CA ALA A 39 -4.47 -16.03 -0.54
C ALA A 39 -5.67 -15.10 -0.74
N GLY A 40 -5.87 -14.55 -1.95
CA GLY A 40 -6.87 -13.53 -2.26
C GLY A 40 -6.23 -12.17 -2.56
N THR A 41 -6.90 -11.08 -2.19
CA THR A 41 -6.45 -9.71 -2.53
C THR A 41 -6.60 -8.75 -1.36
N VAL A 42 -5.87 -7.63 -1.43
CA VAL A 42 -6.10 -6.44 -0.60
C VAL A 42 -6.33 -5.25 -1.52
N THR A 43 -7.49 -4.62 -1.41
CA THR A 43 -7.78 -3.36 -2.11
C THR A 43 -7.39 -2.18 -1.24
N ILE A 44 -6.62 -1.25 -1.80
CA ILE A 44 -6.19 -0.01 -1.16
C ILE A 44 -6.90 1.16 -1.83
N THR A 45 -7.70 1.89 -1.05
CA THR A 45 -8.45 3.07 -1.50
C THR A 45 -8.00 4.29 -0.72
N GLN A 46 -7.77 5.41 -1.41
CA GLN A 46 -7.55 6.70 -0.75
C GLN A 46 -8.87 7.23 -0.16
N THR A 47 -8.86 7.60 1.12
CA THR A 47 -9.99 8.25 1.79
C THR A 47 -9.56 9.60 2.36
N GLU A 48 -10.51 10.38 2.87
CA GLU A 48 -10.21 11.63 3.59
C GLU A 48 -9.41 11.40 4.90
N PHE A 49 -9.40 10.17 5.42
CA PHE A 49 -8.70 9.78 6.65
C PHE A 49 -7.36 9.06 6.39
N GLY A 50 -6.96 8.93 5.13
CA GLY A 50 -5.77 8.18 4.71
C GLY A 50 -6.11 6.93 3.89
N ALA A 51 -5.11 6.06 3.70
CA ALA A 51 -5.27 4.82 2.94
C ALA A 51 -6.09 3.78 3.72
N LYS A 52 -7.13 3.24 3.09
CA LYS A 52 -7.93 2.14 3.63
C LYS A 52 -7.54 0.83 2.95
N PHE A 53 -7.14 -0.16 3.73
CA PHE A 53 -6.85 -1.51 3.26
C PHE A 53 -8.05 -2.41 3.52
N SER A 54 -8.58 -3.04 2.47
CA SER A 54 -9.75 -3.91 2.51
C SER A 54 -9.36 -5.33 2.05
N PRO A 55 -9.00 -6.23 2.99
CA PRO A 55 -8.59 -7.60 2.65
C PRO A 55 -9.80 -8.49 2.30
N ASP A 56 -9.72 -9.22 1.20
CA ASP A 56 -10.50 -10.43 0.90
C ASP A 56 -9.53 -11.62 0.89
N ILE A 57 -9.21 -12.11 2.10
CA ILE A 57 -8.19 -13.14 2.33
C ILE A 57 -8.84 -14.44 2.78
N LYS A 58 -8.37 -15.56 2.21
CA LYS A 58 -8.88 -16.92 2.43
C LYS A 58 -7.73 -17.87 2.75
N GLY A 59 -8.06 -19.06 3.26
CA GLY A 59 -7.07 -20.12 3.51
C GLY A 59 -6.20 -19.90 4.76
N LEU A 60 -6.54 -18.95 5.61
CA LEU A 60 -5.90 -18.78 6.92
C LEU A 60 -6.37 -19.92 7.85
N GLU A 61 -5.43 -20.76 8.30
CA GLU A 61 -5.75 -21.94 9.13
C GLU A 61 -6.38 -21.57 10.48
N GLU A 62 -5.83 -20.55 11.14
CA GLU A 62 -6.28 -20.11 12.46
C GLU A 62 -6.99 -18.75 12.42
N PRO A 63 -8.15 -18.60 13.10
CA PRO A 63 -8.79 -17.31 13.29
C PRO A 63 -7.99 -16.45 14.28
N GLY A 64 -7.94 -15.14 14.05
CA GLY A 64 -7.31 -14.19 14.98
C GLY A 64 -6.65 -13.01 14.29
N VAL A 65 -6.16 -12.08 15.11
CA VAL A 65 -5.41 -10.90 14.64
C VAL A 65 -4.02 -11.32 14.17
N ARG A 66 -3.58 -10.75 13.04
CA ARG A 66 -2.26 -10.95 12.43
C ARG A 66 -1.57 -9.59 12.29
N GLY A 67 -0.24 -9.56 12.36
CA GLY A 67 0.52 -8.38 11.95
C GLY A 67 0.27 -8.05 10.47
N PHE A 68 0.14 -6.77 10.15
CA PHE A 68 -0.08 -6.29 8.79
C PHE A 68 0.67 -4.98 8.59
N HIS A 69 1.68 -5.00 7.72
CA HIS A 69 2.60 -3.90 7.50
C HIS A 69 3.04 -3.84 6.03
N VAL A 70 3.40 -2.64 5.59
CA VAL A 70 4.03 -2.42 4.28
C VAL A 70 5.53 -2.65 4.43
N HIS A 71 6.12 -3.42 3.53
CA HIS A 71 7.54 -3.70 3.50
C HIS A 71 8.30 -2.72 2.60
N ALA A 72 9.59 -2.55 2.88
CA ALA A 72 10.44 -1.58 2.19
C ALA A 72 10.73 -1.93 0.72
N VAL A 73 10.70 -3.22 0.37
CA VAL A 73 11.01 -3.71 -0.98
C VAL A 73 9.81 -4.44 -1.58
N GLY A 74 9.48 -4.11 -2.83
CA GLY A 74 8.40 -4.73 -3.60
C GLY A 74 8.75 -6.12 -4.15
N SER A 75 9.24 -7.03 -3.30
CA SER A 75 9.44 -8.45 -3.65
C SER A 75 8.91 -9.33 -2.52
N CYS A 76 8.17 -10.37 -2.89
CA CYS A 76 7.68 -11.41 -1.98
C CYS A 76 8.51 -12.70 -2.07
N ASP A 77 9.69 -12.63 -2.71
CA ASP A 77 10.53 -13.81 -2.92
C ASP A 77 11.17 -14.27 -1.62
N ALA A 78 11.45 -15.58 -1.55
CA ALA A 78 12.23 -16.14 -0.46
C ALA A 78 13.70 -15.69 -0.57
N THR A 79 14.38 -15.58 0.55
CA THR A 79 15.83 -15.39 0.61
C THR A 79 16.48 -16.56 1.33
N GLU A 80 17.76 -16.80 1.04
CA GLU A 80 18.57 -17.79 1.74
C GLU A 80 19.83 -17.11 2.30
N ALA A 81 20.10 -17.34 3.58
CA ALA A 81 21.34 -16.93 4.22
C ALA A 81 21.79 -18.06 5.16
N ASP A 82 23.08 -18.42 5.11
CA ASP A 82 23.68 -19.48 5.92
C ASP A 82 22.92 -20.83 5.87
N GLY A 83 22.39 -21.17 4.68
CA GLY A 83 21.60 -22.38 4.45
C GLY A 83 20.20 -22.36 5.05
N LYS A 84 19.76 -21.22 5.60
CA LYS A 84 18.40 -21.02 6.11
C LYS A 84 17.58 -20.19 5.13
N VAL A 85 16.50 -20.79 4.65
CA VAL A 85 15.51 -20.10 3.80
C VAL A 85 14.55 -19.30 4.68
N THR A 86 14.26 -18.07 4.27
CA THR A 86 13.26 -17.19 4.86
C THR A 86 12.20 -16.88 3.81
N PRO A 87 10.97 -17.44 3.93
CA PRO A 87 9.86 -17.07 3.07
C PRO A 87 9.61 -15.56 3.08
N ALA A 88 9.39 -14.97 1.90
CA ALA A 88 9.22 -13.52 1.70
C ALA A 88 10.34 -12.63 2.26
N GLY A 89 11.54 -13.19 2.52
CA GLY A 89 12.66 -12.43 3.07
C GLY A 89 13.17 -11.31 2.17
N ALA A 90 12.88 -11.35 0.86
CA ALA A 90 13.27 -10.31 -0.09
C ALA A 90 12.49 -9.00 0.10
N ALA A 91 11.38 -9.03 0.85
CA ALA A 91 10.60 -7.85 1.20
C ALA A 91 11.39 -6.87 2.11
N ALA A 92 12.48 -7.35 2.72
CA ALA A 92 13.26 -6.62 3.73
C ALA A 92 12.39 -6.18 4.93
N GLY A 93 12.83 -5.14 5.65
CA GLY A 93 12.14 -4.64 6.84
C GLY A 93 10.85 -3.87 6.54
N HIS A 94 10.28 -3.26 7.58
CA HIS A 94 9.13 -2.37 7.45
C HIS A 94 9.50 -1.15 6.59
N TRP A 95 8.53 -0.66 5.82
CA TRP A 95 8.67 0.60 5.12
C TRP A 95 8.71 1.74 6.15
N ASP A 96 9.89 2.33 6.29
CA ASP A 96 10.20 3.41 7.23
C ASP A 96 10.95 4.53 6.49
N PRO A 97 10.25 5.33 5.66
CA PRO A 97 10.88 6.33 4.80
C PRO A 97 11.57 7.46 5.57
N GLU A 98 11.28 7.61 6.86
CA GLU A 98 11.89 8.60 7.75
C GLU A 98 13.03 8.02 8.59
N GLU A 99 13.39 6.74 8.39
CA GLU A 99 14.48 6.04 9.08
C GLU A 99 14.38 6.13 10.62
N THR A 100 13.17 6.02 11.14
CA THR A 100 12.90 6.11 12.58
C THR A 100 13.41 4.90 13.38
N GLY A 101 13.65 3.76 12.72
CA GLY A 101 14.02 2.50 13.35
C GLY A 101 12.86 1.86 14.14
N SER A 102 11.63 2.30 13.91
CA SER A 102 10.46 1.82 14.64
C SER A 102 9.89 0.55 14.02
N HIS A 103 9.72 -0.49 14.83
CA HIS A 103 8.96 -1.69 14.45
C HIS A 103 7.55 -1.60 15.02
N LYS A 104 6.65 -0.92 14.29
CA LYS A 104 5.22 -0.80 14.64
C LYS A 104 4.36 -1.68 13.76
#